data_AF-A0A2H0XUR2-F1
#
_entry.id   AF-A0A2H0XUR2-F1
#
_cell.length_a   1.000
_cell.length_b   1.000
_cell.length_c   1.000
_cell.angle_alpha   90.00
_cell.angle_beta   90.00
_cell.angle_gamma   90.00
#
_symmetry.space_group_name_H-M   'P 1'
#
loop_
_entity.id
_entity.type
_entity.pdbx_description
1 polymer ?
#
loop_
_entity_poly.entity_id
_entity_poly.type
_entity_poly.pdbx_seq_one_letter_code
_entity_poly.pdbx_strand_id
1 'polypeptide(L)'
;KIIFNELTTGSGNDIERATELARRMVCEWGMSERLGPLTFGKKNEEIFLGRDIATHRDFSEETAKLIDSEVRLIVEEAEKRAKTILSENLDKLKILAEVLLEREVIDGSEIEKLMKGETLPPLVKNNEHVSQIAKPNQKTVPKKRGRKPKILVPEAQSGGTNPSN
;
A
#
# COMPACT_ATOMS: atom_id res chain seq x y z
N LYS A 1 -22.89 -2.85 -11.22
CA LYS A 1 -23.60 -2.04 -12.26
C LYS A 1 -23.56 -2.64 -13.68
N ILE A 2 -22.43 -2.80 -14.38
CA ILE A 2 -22.46 -3.20 -15.82
C ILE A 2 -22.97 -4.63 -16.04
N ILE A 3 -22.47 -5.61 -15.28
CA ILE A 3 -22.87 -7.02 -15.42
C ILE A 3 -24.09 -7.34 -14.55
N PHE A 4 -23.99 -7.06 -13.24
CA PHE A 4 -24.99 -7.49 -12.25
C PHE A 4 -26.02 -6.41 -11.89
N ASN A 5 -25.89 -5.18 -12.38
CA ASN A 5 -26.72 -4.03 -12.00
C ASN A 5 -26.92 -3.78 -10.47
N GLU A 6 -26.05 -4.34 -9.64
CA GLU A 6 -26.11 -4.19 -8.19
C GLU A 6 -25.08 -3.20 -7.65
N LEU A 7 -25.36 -2.71 -6.44
CA LEU A 7 -24.45 -1.95 -5.59
C LEU A 7 -23.92 -2.86 -4.49
N THR A 8 -22.62 -2.81 -4.24
CA THR A 8 -21.94 -3.58 -3.20
C THR A 8 -21.11 -2.66 -2.33
N THR A 9 -20.73 -3.11 -1.13
CA THR A 9 -19.88 -2.34 -0.21
C THR A 9 -18.38 -2.50 -0.47
N GLY A 10 -17.99 -3.40 -1.40
CA GLY A 10 -16.59 -3.76 -1.64
C GLY A 10 -15.74 -2.64 -2.25
N SER A 11 -16.35 -1.63 -2.88
CA SER A 11 -15.65 -0.51 -3.51
C SER A 11 -15.53 0.74 -2.63
N GLY A 12 -15.80 0.64 -1.32
CA GLY A 12 -15.80 1.79 -0.41
C GLY A 12 -14.47 2.56 -0.39
N ASN A 13 -13.35 1.84 -0.28
CA ASN A 13 -12.01 2.41 -0.28
C ASN A 13 -11.65 3.09 -1.62
N ASP A 14 -12.13 2.57 -2.75
CA ASP A 14 -11.88 3.20 -4.06
C ASP A 14 -12.65 4.51 -4.20
N ILE A 15 -13.90 4.55 -3.73
CA ILE A 15 -14.73 5.76 -3.72
C ILE A 15 -14.10 6.83 -2.81
N GLU A 16 -13.63 6.44 -1.63
CA GLU A 16 -12.96 7.34 -0.69
C GLU A 16 -11.71 7.97 -1.33
N ARG A 17 -10.81 7.15 -1.89
CA ARG A 17 -9.58 7.62 -2.55
C ARG A 17 -9.86 8.51 -3.76
N ALA A 18 -10.85 8.14 -4.59
CA ALA A 18 -11.23 8.95 -5.74
C ALA A 18 -11.77 10.32 -5.31
N THR A 19 -12.59 10.34 -4.25
CA THR A 19 -13.15 11.58 -3.69
C THR A 19 -12.06 12.46 -3.07
N GLU A 20 -11.13 11.87 -2.32
CA GLU A 20 -9.99 12.60 -1.73
C GLU A 20 -9.08 13.19 -2.80
N LEU A 21 -8.78 12.42 -3.86
CA LEU A 21 -7.98 12.89 -4.97
C LEU A 21 -8.67 14.06 -5.70
N ALA A 22 -9.96 13.92 -6.02
CA ALA A 22 -10.74 14.99 -6.65
C ALA A 22 -10.80 16.24 -5.76
N ARG A 23 -10.93 16.08 -4.43
CA ARG A 23 -10.88 17.20 -3.50
C ARG A 23 -9.52 17.91 -3.51
N ARG A 24 -8.40 17.18 -3.61
CA ARG A 24 -7.06 17.80 -3.76
C ARG A 24 -6.89 18.50 -5.10
N MET A 25 -7.40 17.92 -6.18
CA MET A 25 -7.40 18.56 -7.50
C MET A 25 -8.06 19.95 -7.42
N VAL A 26 -9.22 20.03 -6.78
CA VAL A 26 -9.98 21.28 -6.65
C VAL A 26 -9.34 22.23 -5.63
N CYS A 27 -9.02 21.75 -4.42
CA CYS A 27 -8.62 22.61 -3.31
C CYS A 27 -7.12 22.90 -3.23
N GLU A 28 -6.25 21.96 -3.62
CA GLU A 28 -4.80 22.10 -3.46
C GLU A 28 -4.11 22.45 -4.78
N TRP A 29 -4.63 21.98 -5.92
CA TRP A 29 -3.97 22.13 -7.22
C TRP A 29 -4.64 23.13 -8.16
N GLY A 30 -5.80 23.68 -7.79
CA GLY A 30 -6.51 24.67 -8.59
C GLY A 30 -7.01 24.14 -9.93
N MET A 31 -7.32 22.84 -10.01
CA MET A 31 -7.80 22.15 -11.22
C MET A 31 -9.32 22.26 -11.39
N SER A 32 -9.91 23.39 -11.02
CA SER A 32 -11.31 23.72 -11.29
C SER A 32 -11.37 25.03 -12.07
N GLU A 33 -11.96 25.00 -13.26
CA GLU A 33 -12.15 26.20 -14.09
C GLU A 33 -13.05 27.24 -13.40
N ARG A 34 -13.99 26.79 -12.56
CA ARG A 34 -14.93 27.66 -11.84
C ARG A 34 -14.30 28.35 -10.64
N LEU A 35 -13.36 27.69 -9.97
CA LEU A 35 -12.66 28.24 -8.80
C LEU A 35 -11.32 28.90 -9.18
N GLY A 36 -10.77 28.54 -10.34
CA GLY A 36 -9.49 29.01 -10.82
C GLY A 36 -8.29 28.41 -10.08
N PRO A 37 -7.07 28.90 -10.36
CA PRO A 37 -5.82 28.39 -9.81
C PRO A 37 -5.58 28.91 -8.38
N LEU A 38 -6.53 28.65 -7.47
CA LEU A 38 -6.47 29.05 -6.06
C LEU A 38 -6.40 27.83 -5.16
N THR A 39 -5.74 28.00 -4.01
CA THR A 39 -5.68 26.97 -2.96
C THR A 39 -6.69 27.27 -1.86
N PHE A 40 -7.49 26.28 -1.47
CA PHE A 40 -8.51 26.37 -0.43
C PHE A 40 -8.15 25.47 0.75
N GLY A 41 -8.24 26.01 1.96
CA GLY A 41 -7.87 25.30 3.19
C GLY A 41 -6.36 25.21 3.33
N LYS A 42 -5.74 26.21 3.97
CA LYS A 42 -4.33 26.10 4.34
C LYS A 42 -4.16 24.92 5.29
N LYS A 43 -3.32 23.95 4.93
CA LYS A 43 -2.71 23.06 5.92
C LYS A 43 -1.87 23.95 6.82
N ASN A 44 -2.38 24.30 7.99
CA ASN A 44 -1.56 24.90 9.04
C ASN A 44 -0.54 23.84 9.45
N GLU A 45 0.63 23.84 8.81
CA GLU A 45 1.74 22.92 9.07
C GLU A 45 2.41 23.14 10.43
N GLU A 46 1.92 24.06 11.26
CA GLU A 46 2.38 24.23 12.64
C GLU A 46 1.24 24.00 13.66
N ILE A 47 0.95 22.73 13.94
CA ILE A 47 0.10 22.32 15.07
C ILE A 47 1.04 21.99 16.24
N PHE A 48 1.51 23.01 16.96
CA PHE A 48 2.27 22.83 18.19
C PHE A 48 1.34 23.04 19.42
N LEU A 49 1.27 22.02 20.27
CA LEU A 49 0.58 21.92 21.57
C LEU A 49 -0.96 22.04 21.60
N GLY A 50 -1.61 20.86 21.51
CA GLY A 50 -2.69 20.47 22.42
C GLY A 50 -3.85 21.45 22.61
N ARG A 51 -4.65 21.69 21.57
CA ARG A 51 -6.07 22.05 21.70
C ARG A 51 -6.80 21.79 20.39
N ASP A 52 -8.09 21.52 20.52
CA ASP A 52 -9.01 21.01 19.51
C ASP A 52 -8.71 21.42 18.07
N ILE A 53 -8.50 20.41 17.22
CA ILE A 53 -8.31 20.53 15.77
C ILE A 53 -9.67 20.84 15.15
N ALA A 54 -10.18 22.04 15.37
CA ALA A 54 -11.20 22.60 14.51
C ALA A 54 -10.48 23.05 13.22
N THR A 55 -10.57 22.24 12.17
CA THR A 55 -10.19 22.64 10.81
C THR A 55 -11.04 23.85 10.42
N HIS A 56 -10.54 25.05 10.68
CA HIS A 56 -11.19 26.27 10.24
C HIS A 56 -11.13 26.32 8.71
N ARG A 57 -12.30 26.39 8.07
CA ARG A 57 -12.38 26.58 6.61
C ARG A 57 -12.11 28.05 6.34
N ASP A 58 -11.05 28.35 5.61
CA ASP A 58 -10.71 29.72 5.20
C ASP A 58 -11.57 30.21 4.00
N PHE A 59 -12.80 29.74 3.87
CA PHE A 59 -13.68 30.06 2.74
C PHE A 59 -15.16 30.04 3.12
N SER A 60 -15.97 30.74 2.31
CA SER A 60 -17.41 30.89 2.54
C SER A 60 -18.18 29.57 2.32
N GLU A 61 -19.38 29.47 2.88
CA GLU A 61 -20.29 28.35 2.61
C GLU A 61 -20.64 28.21 1.12
N GLU A 62 -20.70 29.33 0.39
CA GLU A 62 -20.93 29.31 -1.06
C GLU A 62 -19.75 28.67 -1.79
N THR A 63 -18.53 29.02 -1.39
CA THR A 63 -17.31 28.38 -1.89
C THR A 63 -17.26 26.90 -1.53
N ALA A 64 -17.71 26.51 -0.32
CA ALA A 64 -17.77 25.12 0.11
C ALA A 64 -18.69 24.28 -0.79
N LYS A 65 -19.90 24.78 -1.06
CA LYS A 65 -20.85 24.14 -1.98
C LYS A 65 -20.28 24.03 -3.39
N LEU A 66 -19.58 25.08 -3.84
CA LEU A 66 -18.93 25.09 -5.14
C LEU A 66 -17.86 23.99 -5.22
N ILE A 67 -16.99 23.87 -4.22
CA ILE A 67 -15.98 22.80 -4.13
C ILE A 67 -16.65 21.43 -4.18
N ASP A 68 -17.67 21.17 -3.38
CA ASP A 68 -18.34 19.88 -3.36
C ASP A 68 -19.00 19.55 -4.71
N SER A 69 -19.51 20.55 -5.42
CA SER A 69 -20.05 20.38 -6.78
C SER A 69 -18.98 20.00 -7.80
N GLU A 70 -17.79 20.60 -7.72
CA GLU A 70 -16.67 20.29 -8.63
C GLU A 70 -16.09 18.90 -8.35
N VAL A 71 -15.94 18.54 -7.08
CA VAL A 71 -15.48 17.20 -6.68
C VAL A 71 -16.43 16.14 -7.22
N ARG A 72 -17.75 16.35 -7.06
CA ARG A 72 -18.76 15.44 -7.60
C ARG A 72 -18.65 15.29 -9.11
N LEU A 73 -18.52 16.41 -9.83
CA LEU A 73 -18.42 16.40 -11.29
C LEU A 73 -17.21 15.58 -11.77
N ILE A 74 -16.04 15.78 -11.17
CA ILE A 74 -14.83 15.02 -11.50
C ILE A 74 -15.04 13.51 -11.29
N VAL A 75 -15.63 13.11 -10.16
CA VAL A 75 -15.86 11.70 -9.84
C VAL A 75 -16.90 11.08 -10.78
N GLU A 76 -17.99 11.79 -11.07
CA GLU A 76 -19.04 11.31 -12.00
C GLU A 76 -18.52 11.17 -13.44
N GLU A 77 -17.69 12.11 -13.92
CA GLU A 77 -17.05 12.02 -15.23
C GLU A 77 -16.07 10.86 -15.31
N ALA A 78 -15.28 10.64 -14.26
CA ALA A 78 -14.38 9.50 -14.16
C ALA A 78 -15.13 8.17 -14.15
N GLU A 79 -16.23 8.05 -13.37
CA GLU A 79 -17.11 6.86 -13.37
C GLU A 79 -17.69 6.62 -14.77
N LYS A 80 -18.21 7.67 -15.41
CA LYS A 80 -18.77 7.58 -16.77
C LYS A 80 -17.74 7.09 -17.77
N ARG A 81 -16.53 7.66 -17.75
CA ARG A 81 -15.43 7.24 -18.63
C ARG A 81 -15.03 5.79 -18.38
N ALA A 82 -14.90 5.37 -17.12
CA ALA A 82 -14.60 3.99 -16.77
C ALA A 82 -15.69 3.04 -17.29
N LYS A 83 -16.98 3.42 -17.12
CA LYS A 83 -18.11 2.65 -17.62
C LYS A 83 -18.08 2.50 -19.13
N THR A 84 -17.78 3.56 -19.87
CA THR A 84 -17.63 3.50 -21.33
C THR A 84 -16.54 2.51 -21.73
N ILE A 85 -15.32 2.65 -21.19
CA ILE A 85 -14.17 1.78 -21.51
C ILE A 85 -14.50 0.30 -21.23
N LEU A 86 -15.10 0.02 -20.07
CA LEU A 86 -15.49 -1.34 -19.69
C LEU A 86 -16.61 -1.90 -20.58
N SER A 87 -17.55 -1.05 -21.00
CA SER A 87 -18.66 -1.47 -21.88
C SER A 87 -18.17 -1.74 -23.30
N GLU A 88 -17.22 -0.95 -23.80
CA GLU A 88 -16.60 -1.14 -25.12
C GLU A 88 -15.70 -2.39 -25.18
N ASN A 89 -15.21 -2.86 -24.04
CA ASN A 89 -14.35 -4.05 -23.92
C ASN A 89 -15.02 -5.16 -23.10
N LEU A 90 -16.34 -5.29 -23.22
CA LEU A 90 -17.15 -6.21 -22.41
C LEU A 90 -16.76 -7.69 -22.61
N ASP A 91 -16.37 -8.05 -23.84
CA ASP A 91 -15.85 -9.36 -24.20
C ASP A 91 -14.58 -9.70 -23.42
N LYS A 92 -13.59 -8.80 -23.40
CA LYS A 92 -12.33 -8.98 -22.65
C LYS A 92 -12.58 -9.04 -21.14
N LEU A 93 -13.50 -8.22 -20.63
CA LEU A 93 -13.89 -8.24 -19.22
C LEU A 93 -14.45 -9.61 -18.81
N LYS A 94 -15.30 -10.22 -19.65
CA LYS A 94 -15.86 -11.56 -19.40
C LYS A 94 -14.78 -12.63 -19.43
N ILE A 95 -13.90 -12.60 -20.42
CA ILE A 95 -12.78 -13.55 -20.53
C ILE A 95 -11.90 -13.48 -19.28
N LEU A 96 -11.51 -12.27 -18.85
CA LEU A 96 -10.73 -12.09 -17.62
C LEU A 96 -11.44 -12.62 -16.38
N ALA A 97 -12.74 -12.37 -16.25
CA ALA A 97 -13.52 -12.87 -15.12
C ALA A 97 -13.60 -14.40 -15.10
N GLU A 98 -13.83 -15.04 -16.25
CA GLU A 98 -13.84 -16.50 -16.39
C GLU A 98 -12.47 -17.12 -16.05
N VAL A 99 -11.39 -16.51 -16.53
CA VAL A 99 -10.03 -16.96 -16.24
C VAL A 99 -9.71 -16.79 -14.75
N LEU A 100 -10.13 -15.70 -14.11
CA LEU A 100 -9.93 -15.50 -12.67
C LEU A 100 -10.74 -16.48 -11.82
N LEU A 101 -11.93 -16.90 -12.28
CA LEU A 101 -12.69 -17.96 -11.63
C LEU A 101 -11.97 -19.32 -11.69
N GLU A 102 -11.19 -19.56 -12.76
CA GLU A 102 -10.39 -20.79 -12.89
C GLU A 102 -9.09 -20.73 -12.08
N ARG A 103 -8.34 -19.62 -12.17
CA ARG A 103 -6.94 -19.49 -11.70
C ARG A 103 -6.77 -18.78 -10.36
N GLU A 104 -7.78 -18.04 -9.88
CA GLU A 104 -7.74 -17.09 -8.75
C GLU A 104 -6.78 -15.90 -8.92
N VAL A 105 -5.60 -16.12 -9.51
CA VAL A 105 -4.55 -15.13 -9.76
C VAL A 105 -4.10 -15.22 -11.22
N ILE A 106 -3.82 -14.07 -11.84
CA ILE A 106 -3.30 -13.95 -13.21
C ILE A 106 -2.18 -12.91 -13.20
N ASP A 107 -1.08 -13.21 -13.88
CA ASP A 107 0.05 -12.29 -14.02
C ASP A 107 -0.14 -11.26 -15.15
N GLY A 108 0.58 -10.14 -15.07
CA GLY A 108 0.48 -9.07 -16.08
C GLY A 108 0.74 -9.54 -17.52
N SER A 109 1.73 -10.42 -17.72
CA SER A 109 2.02 -10.98 -19.05
C SER A 109 0.90 -11.87 -19.59
N GLU A 110 0.12 -12.50 -18.72
CA GLU A 110 -1.02 -13.32 -19.10
C GLU A 110 -2.22 -12.45 -19.46
N ILE A 111 -2.44 -11.36 -18.70
CA ILE A 111 -3.43 -10.33 -19.07
C ILE A 111 -3.13 -9.78 -20.47
N GLU A 112 -1.88 -9.44 -20.78
CA GLU A 112 -1.50 -8.94 -22.11
C GLU A 112 -1.86 -9.92 -23.24
N LYS A 113 -1.67 -11.23 -23.03
CA LYS A 113 -2.06 -12.26 -24.00
C LYS A 113 -3.58 -12.30 -24.18
N LEU A 114 -4.33 -12.30 -23.09
CA LEU A 114 -5.79 -12.25 -23.12
C LEU A 114 -6.31 -10.99 -23.82
N MET A 115 -5.66 -9.84 -23.62
CA MET A 115 -6.01 -8.58 -24.29
C MET A 115 -5.76 -8.62 -25.80
N LYS A 116 -4.84 -9.46 -26.28
CA LYS A 116 -4.57 -9.72 -27.71
C LYS A 116 -5.48 -10.80 -28.31
N GLY A 117 -6.35 -11.42 -27.50
CA GLY A 117 -7.22 -12.51 -27.92
C GLY A 117 -6.54 -13.89 -27.94
N GLU A 118 -5.35 -14.01 -27.33
CA GLU A 118 -4.69 -15.30 -27.14
C GLU A 118 -5.28 -16.06 -25.95
N THR A 119 -5.14 -17.38 -25.93
CA THR A 119 -5.59 -18.23 -24.82
C THR A 119 -4.43 -18.59 -23.89
N LEU A 120 -4.75 -18.82 -22.62
CA LEU A 120 -3.77 -19.29 -21.65
C LEU A 120 -3.73 -20.83 -21.61
N PRO A 121 -2.54 -21.44 -21.40
CA PRO A 121 -2.42 -22.89 -21.27
C PRO A 121 -3.20 -23.38 -20.04
N PRO A 122 -3.75 -24.61 -20.05
CA PRO A 122 -4.52 -25.15 -18.93
C PRO A 122 -3.75 -25.08 -17.60
N LEU A 123 -4.46 -24.81 -16.50
CA LEU A 123 -3.88 -24.90 -15.17
C LEU A 123 -3.42 -26.33 -14.89
N VAL A 124 -2.12 -26.50 -14.67
CA VAL A 124 -1.59 -27.74 -14.14
C VAL A 124 -1.84 -27.74 -12.63
N LYS A 125 -2.91 -28.40 -12.17
CA LYS A 125 -3.17 -28.63 -10.74
C LYS A 125 -2.14 -29.62 -10.19
N ASN A 126 -0.97 -29.11 -9.80
CA ASN A 126 -0.03 -29.90 -9.01
C ASN A 126 -0.55 -29.97 -7.57
N ASN A 127 -1.10 -31.13 -7.18
CA ASN A 127 -1.60 -31.45 -5.83
C ASN A 127 -0.47 -31.58 -4.78
N GLU A 128 0.60 -30.80 -4.86
CA GLU A 128 1.76 -30.90 -3.98
C GLU A 128 2.29 -29.49 -3.70
N HIS A 129 1.85 -28.88 -2.59
CA HIS A 129 2.68 -28.10 -1.65
C HIS A 129 1.81 -27.40 -0.57
N VAL A 130 1.09 -28.18 0.23
CA VAL A 130 0.74 -27.78 1.61
C VAL A 130 1.75 -28.46 2.54
N SER A 131 3.00 -27.98 2.55
CA SER A 131 3.92 -28.12 3.69
C SER A 131 5.23 -27.42 3.34
N GLN A 132 5.50 -26.29 4.01
CA GLN A 132 6.81 -25.84 4.51
C GLN A 132 6.83 -24.31 4.72
N ILE A 133 5.95 -23.79 5.59
CA ILE A 133 6.22 -22.55 6.32
C ILE A 133 5.95 -22.81 7.80
N ALA A 134 6.85 -23.54 8.46
CA ALA A 134 6.98 -23.54 9.92
C ALA A 134 8.25 -24.27 10.38
N LYS A 135 9.43 -23.63 10.28
CA LYS A 135 10.50 -23.82 11.28
C LYS A 135 11.25 -22.50 11.51
N PRO A 136 11.15 -21.87 12.69
CA PRO A 136 11.99 -20.73 13.03
C PRO A 136 13.43 -21.19 13.25
N ASN A 137 14.37 -20.51 12.59
CA ASN A 137 15.80 -20.82 12.61
C ASN A 137 16.41 -20.47 13.97
N GLN A 138 16.67 -21.46 14.83
CA GLN A 138 17.49 -21.30 16.02
C GLN A 138 18.96 -21.19 15.59
N LYS A 139 19.55 -19.99 15.70
CA LYS A 139 21.01 -19.82 15.63
C LYS A 139 21.64 -20.53 16.83
N THR A 140 22.34 -21.62 16.55
CA THR A 140 23.15 -22.36 17.51
C THR A 140 24.42 -21.57 17.85
N VAL A 141 24.65 -21.35 19.14
CA VAL A 141 25.87 -20.78 19.70
C VAL A 141 26.99 -21.84 19.64
N PRO A 142 28.23 -21.51 19.22
CA PRO A 142 29.30 -22.50 19.13
C PRO A 142 29.82 -22.88 20.53
N LYS A 143 29.79 -24.19 20.85
CA LYS A 143 30.38 -24.80 22.05
C LYS A 143 31.91 -24.63 22.07
N LYS A 144 32.45 -23.89 23.05
CA LYS A 144 33.88 -23.91 23.39
C LYS A 144 34.26 -25.27 24.02
N ARG A 145 35.20 -25.99 23.42
CA ARG A 145 35.88 -27.16 24.03
C ARG A 145 37.08 -26.67 24.85
N GLY A 146 37.12 -27.03 26.13
CA GLY A 146 38.17 -26.62 27.07
C GLY A 146 39.50 -27.37 26.89
N ARG A 147 40.60 -26.70 27.26
CA ARG A 147 41.89 -27.32 27.58
C ARG A 147 42.26 -26.96 29.02
N LYS A 148 42.60 -27.99 29.80
CA LYS A 148 42.98 -27.91 31.22
C LYS A 148 44.33 -27.19 31.38
N PRO A 149 44.54 -26.40 32.46
CA PRO A 149 45.83 -25.79 32.75
C PRO A 149 46.81 -26.82 33.35
N LYS A 150 48.08 -26.76 32.88
CA LYS A 150 49.22 -27.51 33.40
C LYS A 150 49.78 -26.80 34.64
N ILE A 151 50.01 -27.56 35.71
CA ILE A 151 50.68 -27.12 36.94
C ILE A 151 52.19 -27.12 36.70
N LEU A 152 52.87 -26.04 37.06
CA LEU A 152 54.34 -25.99 37.24
C LEU A 152 54.62 -25.25 38.55
N VAL A 153 55.38 -25.88 39.43
CA VAL A 153 55.94 -25.35 40.70
C VAL A 153 57.48 -25.26 40.54
N PRO A 154 58.23 -24.65 41.47
CA PRO A 154 58.70 -23.26 41.38
C PRO A 154 60.25 -23.17 41.36
N GLU A 155 60.83 -22.02 41.04
CA GLU A 155 62.20 -21.69 41.45
C GLU A 155 62.27 -20.34 42.14
N ALA A 156 63.14 -20.28 43.14
CA ALA A 156 63.21 -19.29 44.20
C ALA A 156 64.36 -18.29 43.99
N GLN A 157 64.32 -17.24 44.83
CA GLN A 157 65.37 -16.27 45.15
C GLN A 157 65.56 -15.15 44.13
N SER A 158 65.76 -13.87 44.46
CA SER A 158 65.92 -13.12 45.72
C SER A 158 65.67 -11.64 45.36
N GLY A 159 64.95 -10.85 46.15
CA GLY A 159 65.56 -9.88 47.08
C GLY A 159 65.25 -8.43 46.64
N GLY A 160 64.92 -7.55 47.59
CA GLY A 160 64.98 -6.09 47.39
C GLY A 160 63.72 -5.27 47.71
N THR A 161 63.56 -4.96 48.98
CA THR A 161 62.93 -3.80 49.66
C THR A 161 62.26 -2.64 48.87
N ASN A 162 61.06 -2.27 49.36
CA ASN A 162 60.33 -0.97 49.40
C ASN A 162 61.20 0.30 49.63
N PRO A 163 60.69 1.58 49.64
CA PRO A 163 59.27 2.03 49.66
C PRO A 163 58.91 3.28 48.80
N SER A 164 57.61 3.59 48.81
CA SER A 164 56.93 4.91 48.89
C SER A 164 57.61 6.20 48.42
N ASN A 165 56.90 6.93 47.56
CA ASN A 165 56.47 8.32 47.82
C ASN A 165 55.13 8.58 47.13
#